data_AF-A0AAW8F3Q5-F1
#
_entry.id   AF-A0AAW8F3Q5-F1
#
_cell.length_a   1.000
_cell.length_b   1.000
_cell.length_c   1.000
_cell.angle_alpha   90.00
_cell.angle_beta   90.00
_cell.angle_gamma   90.00
#
_symmetry.space_group_name_H-M   'P 1'
#
loop_
_entity.id
_entity.type
_entity.pdbx_description
1 polymer ?
#
loop_
_entity_poly.entity_id
_entity_poly.type
_entity_poly.pdbx_seq_one_letter_code
_entity_poly.pdbx_strand_id
1 'polypeptide(L)'
;MRIAQGLRRAGPLQVLGAHRLQGVDDALAFLPEDVLSEPDDGVGDAPDCAGDARTRPLLQRGQQDTADFVQGEGVRARIGIGRQVRDGQDDVLNQRQGEQLPKAVVDKAGGCHPDGMEEAEDRLSLPRPRWANAEIAVWGGASEDDLALAGGYLRVAETAARHWIAHGPDDLLPLPILYNYRHSIELSLKWLIRKAAQCALREGYTGEEDLSPEQLDKRLRTHNIRRLADCLNRYLALLDLPKVEQRIDPESWSQLNWLDSEDASGETYRYAMVGHGAGRAPARPVQQNVNFYEQVNELHKLAHLLWGGYSAHLGEYENWQIEYMEAMDTAGY
;
A
#
# COMPACT_ATOMS: atom_id res chain seq x y z
N MET A 1 19.66 -35.55 56.05
CA MET A 1 19.34 -35.17 57.45
C MET A 1 20.38 -34.13 57.89
N ARG A 2 19.96 -32.86 58.11
CA ARG A 2 20.72 -31.63 58.54
C ARG A 2 21.85 -31.18 57.59
N ILE A 3 21.81 -30.10 56.81
CA ILE A 3 21.46 -28.66 56.97
C ILE A 3 22.17 -27.95 58.12
N ALA A 4 23.18 -27.15 57.77
CA ALA A 4 23.59 -25.83 58.31
C ALA A 4 25.01 -25.51 57.77
N GLN A 5 25.53 -24.30 57.53
CA GLN A 5 25.09 -22.90 57.47
C GLN A 5 26.35 -22.09 57.03
N GLY A 6 26.17 -20.93 56.39
CA GLY A 6 27.24 -19.94 56.14
C GLY A 6 27.04 -19.17 54.83
N LEU A 7 26.14 -18.19 54.67
CA LEU A 7 26.08 -16.83 55.22
C LEU A 7 27.29 -15.91 54.88
N ARG A 8 26.97 -14.94 54.00
CA ARG A 8 27.47 -13.55 53.84
C ARG A 8 28.80 -13.32 53.10
N ARG A 9 28.72 -12.53 52.01
CA ARG A 9 28.92 -11.07 52.08
C ARG A 9 28.37 -10.36 50.82
N ALA A 10 27.65 -9.28 51.09
CA ALA A 10 27.18 -8.29 50.14
C ALA A 10 28.00 -6.99 50.28
N GLY A 11 28.11 -6.25 49.17
CA GLY A 11 28.36 -4.81 49.11
C GLY A 11 29.70 -4.38 48.46
N PRO A 12 29.81 -3.12 47.96
CA PRO A 12 28.84 -2.03 48.07
C PRO A 12 28.44 -1.33 46.74
N LEU A 13 27.27 -0.69 46.80
CA LEU A 13 26.88 0.46 46.00
C LEU A 13 27.86 1.63 46.21
N GLN A 14 28.19 2.34 45.13
CA GLN A 14 28.56 3.75 45.21
C GLN A 14 27.72 4.58 44.24
N VAL A 15 27.44 5.77 44.73
CA VAL A 15 26.43 6.75 44.33
C VAL A 15 27.16 8.05 43.96
N LEU A 16 26.51 8.86 43.11
CA LEU A 16 26.73 10.29 42.83
C LEU A 16 27.81 10.71 41.81
N GLY A 17 27.32 11.36 40.76
CA GLY A 17 28.08 12.20 39.84
C GLY A 17 27.15 13.07 39.00
N ALA A 18 26.58 14.11 39.61
CA ALA A 18 25.79 15.13 38.94
C ALA A 18 26.68 15.97 38.01
N HIS A 19 26.31 16.10 36.73
CA HIS A 19 26.74 17.24 35.91
C HIS A 19 25.55 17.86 35.16
N ARG A 20 25.30 19.08 35.60
CA ARG A 20 24.44 20.14 35.08
C ARG A 20 25.03 20.67 33.77
N LEU A 21 24.24 20.69 32.69
CA LEU A 21 24.40 21.65 31.60
C LEU A 21 23.02 22.21 31.22
N GLN A 22 22.85 23.49 31.54
CA GLN A 22 22.01 24.46 30.81
C GLN A 22 22.44 24.40 29.32
N GLY A 23 21.61 24.56 28.31
CA GLY A 23 20.32 25.20 28.15
C GLY A 23 20.36 25.82 26.77
N VAL A 24 19.44 25.47 25.87
CA VAL A 24 19.12 26.27 24.69
C VAL A 24 17.63 26.10 24.47
N ASP A 25 16.92 27.21 24.61
CA ASP A 25 15.53 27.40 24.29
C ASP A 25 15.29 27.17 22.80
N ASP A 26 14.26 26.41 22.45
CA ASP A 26 13.44 26.69 21.28
C ASP A 26 12.01 26.22 21.56
N ALA A 27 11.18 27.20 21.92
CA ALA A 27 9.76 27.06 22.10
C ALA A 27 9.08 27.02 20.72
N LEU A 28 8.64 25.83 20.30
CA LEU A 28 7.60 25.71 19.30
C LEU A 28 6.27 25.55 20.04
N ALA A 29 5.52 26.65 20.08
CA ALA A 29 4.15 26.68 20.56
C ALA A 29 3.28 25.74 19.71
N PHE A 30 2.75 24.71 20.35
CA PHE A 30 1.70 23.84 19.83
C PHE A 30 0.38 24.63 19.85
N LEU A 31 -0.20 24.88 18.67
CA LEU A 31 -1.62 25.25 18.57
C LEU A 31 -2.45 23.96 18.52
N PRO A 32 -3.59 23.89 19.23
CA PRO A 32 -4.52 22.78 19.07
C PRO A 32 -5.20 22.91 17.70
N GLU A 33 -5.03 21.91 16.83
CA GLU A 33 -5.79 21.84 15.58
C GLU A 33 -7.26 21.52 15.88
N ASP A 34 -8.11 22.39 15.36
CA ASP A 34 -9.55 22.23 15.28
C ASP A 34 -9.92 20.90 14.65
N VAL A 35 -10.84 20.20 15.32
CA VAL A 35 -11.54 19.03 14.83
C VAL A 35 -12.39 19.44 13.64
N LEU A 36 -11.81 19.39 12.44
CA LEU A 36 -12.58 19.33 11.20
C LEU A 36 -13.08 17.89 11.03
N SER A 37 -14.27 17.65 11.57
CA SER A 37 -15.08 16.49 11.26
C SER A 37 -15.34 16.48 9.74
N GLU A 38 -14.82 15.48 9.03
CA GLU A 38 -15.26 15.20 7.67
C GLU A 38 -16.76 14.83 7.70
N PRO A 39 -17.55 15.27 6.70
CA PRO A 39 -18.96 14.94 6.65
C PRO A 39 -19.14 13.43 6.46
N ASP A 40 -19.98 12.87 7.33
CA ASP A 40 -20.48 11.51 7.29
C ASP A 40 -21.28 11.33 6.00
N ASP A 41 -20.84 10.42 5.10
CA ASP A 41 -21.54 10.08 3.85
C ASP A 41 -22.78 9.23 4.18
N GLY A 42 -23.75 9.87 4.82
CA GLY A 42 -25.09 9.35 5.03
C GLY A 42 -25.86 9.33 3.72
N VAL A 43 -26.18 8.12 3.27
CA VAL A 43 -27.19 7.80 2.26
C VAL A 43 -28.45 8.63 2.52
N GLY A 44 -28.78 9.54 1.59
CA GLY A 44 -29.95 10.42 1.68
C GLY A 44 -30.65 10.51 0.33
N ASP A 45 -31.91 10.09 0.34
CA ASP A 45 -32.83 9.98 -0.79
C ASP A 45 -32.96 11.26 -1.64
N ALA A 46 -33.07 11.05 -2.95
CA ALA A 46 -33.43 12.07 -3.92
C ALA A 46 -34.88 12.55 -3.74
N PRO A 47 -35.16 13.83 -4.02
CA PRO A 47 -36.45 14.17 -4.61
C PRO A 47 -36.35 15.01 -5.89
N ASP A 48 -37.44 14.83 -6.64
CA ASP A 48 -37.83 15.27 -7.97
C ASP A 48 -37.51 16.69 -8.46
N CYS A 49 -37.44 16.73 -9.79
CA CYS A 49 -37.33 17.87 -10.69
C CYS A 49 -38.55 18.82 -10.67
N ALA A 50 -38.28 20.12 -10.67
CA ALA A 50 -39.03 21.19 -11.36
C ALA A 50 -38.12 22.45 -11.31
N GLY A 51 -37.65 23.06 -12.40
CA GLY A 51 -38.42 23.71 -13.45
C GLY A 51 -38.57 25.20 -13.12
N ASP A 52 -37.75 26.06 -13.74
CA ASP A 52 -38.15 27.23 -14.56
C ASP A 52 -37.08 28.34 -14.59
N ALA A 53 -37.25 29.22 -15.57
CA ALA A 53 -36.23 29.88 -16.37
C ALA A 53 -35.86 31.33 -15.99
N ARG A 54 -34.83 31.82 -16.73
CA ARG A 54 -34.42 33.23 -16.97
C ARG A 54 -33.64 33.86 -15.80
N THR A 55 -32.45 34.41 -15.99
CA THR A 55 -32.18 35.65 -16.76
C THR A 55 -30.65 35.83 -16.93
N ARG A 56 -30.18 36.26 -18.12
CA ARG A 56 -28.83 36.81 -18.38
C ARG A 56 -28.83 38.33 -18.10
N PRO A 57 -27.71 39.00 -17.73
CA PRO A 57 -26.74 39.49 -18.74
C PRO A 57 -25.25 39.64 -18.32
N LEU A 58 -24.39 39.46 -19.34
CA LEU A 58 -23.17 40.18 -19.80
C LEU A 58 -22.17 40.91 -18.86
N LEU A 59 -20.93 41.00 -19.42
CA LEU A 59 -19.69 41.74 -19.05
C LEU A 59 -18.77 40.99 -18.06
N GLN A 60 -17.43 40.94 -18.18
CA GLN A 60 -16.44 41.51 -19.09
C GLN A 60 -15.08 40.80 -18.88
N ARG A 61 -14.39 40.47 -19.98
CA ARG A 61 -12.98 40.77 -20.30
C ARG A 61 -11.88 40.59 -19.21
N GLY A 62 -10.88 39.77 -19.53
CA GLY A 62 -9.57 39.77 -18.85
C GLY A 62 -8.62 38.68 -19.35
N GLN A 63 -8.16 38.78 -20.61
CA GLN A 63 -6.93 38.12 -21.05
C GLN A 63 -5.75 38.72 -20.27
N GLN A 64 -4.87 37.86 -19.74
CA GLN A 64 -3.45 38.16 -19.64
C GLN A 64 -2.66 36.85 -19.64
N ASP A 65 -2.04 36.61 -20.79
CA ASP A 65 -0.89 35.73 -20.96
C ASP A 65 0.28 36.28 -20.15
N THR A 66 0.98 35.42 -19.42
CA THR A 66 2.44 35.48 -19.29
C THR A 66 2.95 34.06 -19.04
N ALA A 67 3.54 33.49 -20.09
CA ALA A 67 4.47 32.39 -19.98
C ALA A 67 5.75 32.92 -19.31
N ASP A 68 6.25 32.21 -18.31
CA ASP A 68 7.66 32.27 -17.96
C ASP A 68 8.24 30.85 -17.94
N PHE A 69 9.12 30.67 -18.90
CA PHE A 69 9.86 29.48 -19.26
C PHE A 69 11.20 29.58 -18.53
N VAL A 70 11.43 28.76 -17.49
CA VAL A 70 12.75 28.66 -16.85
C VAL A 70 13.33 27.29 -17.18
N GLN A 71 14.31 27.32 -18.08
CA GLN A 71 15.24 26.23 -18.36
C GLN A 71 16.16 26.03 -17.15
N GLY A 72 16.17 24.83 -16.60
CA GLY A 72 17.16 24.36 -15.63
C GLY A 72 17.84 23.10 -16.16
N GLU A 73 19.10 23.26 -16.58
CA GLU A 73 19.99 22.24 -17.10
C GLU A 73 20.54 21.29 -16.03
N GLY A 74 20.88 20.06 -16.43
CA GLY A 74 21.86 19.17 -15.79
C GLY A 74 21.32 18.36 -14.61
N VAL A 75 21.58 17.06 -14.43
CA VAL A 75 22.73 16.24 -14.81
C VAL A 75 22.24 14.78 -14.88
N ARG A 76 22.37 14.12 -16.04
CA ARG A 76 22.17 12.66 -16.18
C ARG A 76 23.54 11.97 -16.20
N ALA A 77 23.88 11.29 -15.12
CA ALA A 77 25.02 10.38 -15.09
C ALA A 77 24.69 9.13 -15.92
N ARG A 78 25.41 8.94 -17.03
CA ARG A 78 25.42 7.69 -17.80
C ARG A 78 26.49 6.78 -17.20
N ILE A 79 26.07 5.69 -16.55
CA ILE A 79 26.96 4.55 -16.28
C ILE A 79 26.84 3.60 -17.46
N GLY A 80 27.90 3.53 -18.27
CA GLY A 80 28.05 2.55 -19.33
C GLY A 80 28.45 1.20 -18.74
N ILE A 81 27.71 0.15 -19.09
CA ILE A 81 28.16 -1.23 -18.88
C ILE A 81 28.35 -1.84 -20.27
N GLY A 82 29.60 -2.21 -20.53
CA GLY A 82 30.07 -2.75 -21.79
C GLY A 82 29.45 -4.11 -22.12
N ARG A 83 28.99 -4.24 -23.37
CA ARG A 83 28.55 -5.48 -23.99
C ARG A 83 29.79 -6.20 -24.53
N GLN A 84 30.23 -7.27 -23.86
CA GLN A 84 31.20 -8.20 -24.44
C GLN A 84 30.48 -9.11 -25.44
N VAL A 85 30.85 -8.95 -26.71
CA VAL A 85 30.56 -9.89 -27.79
C VAL A 85 31.54 -11.06 -27.65
N ARG A 86 31.04 -12.29 -27.62
CA ARG A 86 31.83 -13.48 -27.92
C ARG A 86 31.21 -14.18 -29.11
N ASP A 87 31.96 -14.15 -30.19
CA ASP A 87 31.86 -15.03 -31.34
C ASP A 87 32.09 -16.48 -30.92
N GLY A 88 31.42 -17.40 -31.60
CA GLY A 88 31.57 -18.84 -31.44
C GLY A 88 30.62 -19.58 -32.35
N GLN A 89 31.02 -19.69 -33.62
CA GLN A 89 30.50 -20.64 -34.60
C GLN A 89 30.55 -22.08 -34.05
N ASP A 90 29.56 -22.90 -34.41
CA ASP A 90 29.83 -24.19 -35.04
C ASP A 90 28.58 -24.71 -35.76
N ASP A 91 28.86 -25.24 -36.95
CA ASP A 91 27.97 -25.85 -37.93
C ASP A 91 27.26 -27.12 -37.40
N VAL A 92 26.18 -27.53 -38.08
CA VAL A 92 26.02 -28.86 -38.71
C VAL A 92 24.56 -29.06 -39.19
N LEU A 93 24.43 -29.07 -40.53
CA LEU A 93 23.63 -29.94 -41.38
C LEU A 93 22.43 -30.69 -40.76
N ASN A 94 21.21 -30.46 -41.26
CA ASN A 94 20.46 -31.56 -41.87
C ASN A 94 19.39 -31.09 -42.87
N GLN A 95 19.60 -31.48 -44.13
CA GLN A 95 18.60 -31.48 -45.19
C GLN A 95 17.67 -32.68 -44.99
N ARG A 96 16.35 -32.49 -45.08
CA ARG A 96 15.47 -33.47 -45.75
C ARG A 96 14.32 -32.77 -46.47
N GLN A 97 14.31 -33.02 -47.77
CA GLN A 97 13.26 -32.74 -48.75
C GLN A 97 12.18 -33.83 -48.71
N GLY A 98 11.00 -33.51 -49.25
CA GLY A 98 9.94 -34.44 -49.67
C GLY A 98 8.72 -34.38 -48.75
N GLU A 99 7.47 -34.23 -49.18
CA GLU A 99 6.85 -34.33 -50.51
C GLU A 99 5.56 -33.48 -50.53
N GLN A 100 5.23 -32.91 -51.69
CA GLN A 100 3.91 -32.38 -52.03
C GLN A 100 3.01 -33.50 -52.55
N LEU A 101 1.69 -33.42 -52.31
CA LEU A 101 0.60 -33.31 -53.32
C LEU A 101 -0.80 -33.60 -52.71
N PRO A 102 -1.93 -33.22 -53.36
CA PRO A 102 -3.05 -32.52 -52.73
C PRO A 102 -4.42 -33.23 -52.93
N LYS A 103 -5.51 -32.48 -52.64
CA LYS A 103 -6.97 -32.72 -52.86
C LYS A 103 -7.68 -33.18 -51.57
N ALA A 104 -8.85 -32.67 -51.21
CA ALA A 104 -9.94 -32.17 -52.04
C ALA A 104 -10.67 -30.98 -51.40
N VAL A 105 -11.02 -30.04 -52.27
CA VAL A 105 -12.11 -29.07 -52.08
C VAL A 105 -13.41 -29.86 -51.99
N VAL A 106 -14.13 -29.71 -50.87
CA VAL A 106 -15.56 -30.01 -50.79
C VAL A 106 -16.25 -28.71 -50.46
N ASP A 107 -16.73 -28.05 -51.51
CA ASP A 107 -17.75 -27.02 -51.40
C ASP A 107 -19.02 -27.67 -50.81
N LYS A 108 -19.31 -27.37 -49.55
CA LYS A 108 -20.67 -27.49 -49.00
C LYS A 108 -21.25 -26.10 -48.89
N ALA A 109 -22.13 -25.80 -49.84
CA ALA A 109 -23.05 -24.70 -49.79
C ALA A 109 -23.98 -24.81 -48.56
N GLY A 110 -24.23 -23.67 -47.93
CA GLY A 110 -25.56 -23.31 -47.46
C GLY A 110 -26.03 -23.96 -46.16
N GLY A 111 -25.44 -23.56 -45.05
CA GLY A 111 -26.11 -23.54 -43.76
C GLY A 111 -25.75 -22.25 -43.06
N CYS A 112 -26.61 -21.22 -43.17
CA CYS A 112 -26.50 -20.03 -42.33
C CYS A 112 -26.98 -20.45 -40.93
N HIS A 113 -26.09 -21.14 -40.21
CA HIS A 113 -26.29 -21.56 -38.84
C HIS A 113 -26.05 -20.33 -37.94
N PRO A 114 -26.89 -20.07 -36.92
CA PRO A 114 -26.68 -18.99 -35.96
C PRO A 114 -25.53 -19.30 -34.97
N ASP A 115 -24.44 -19.89 -35.45
CA ASP A 115 -23.26 -20.30 -34.66
C ASP A 115 -22.35 -19.10 -34.28
N GLY A 116 -22.75 -17.89 -34.67
CA GLY A 116 -22.04 -16.66 -34.30
C GLY A 116 -22.28 -16.17 -32.87
N MET A 117 -23.15 -16.82 -32.09
CA MET A 117 -23.39 -16.46 -30.68
C MET A 117 -22.61 -17.30 -29.67
N GLU A 118 -22.29 -18.57 -29.94
CA GLU A 118 -21.47 -19.39 -29.01
C GLU A 118 -20.04 -18.82 -28.86
N GLU A 119 -19.40 -18.38 -29.96
CA GLU A 119 -18.09 -17.73 -29.88
C GLU A 119 -18.11 -16.38 -29.14
N ALA A 120 -19.26 -15.71 -29.09
CA ALA A 120 -19.43 -14.45 -28.36
C ALA A 120 -19.61 -14.71 -26.86
N GLU A 121 -20.31 -15.78 -26.48
CA GLU A 121 -20.45 -16.21 -25.08
C GLU A 121 -19.11 -16.69 -24.50
N ASP A 122 -18.32 -17.44 -25.28
CA ASP A 122 -16.98 -17.90 -24.85
C ASP A 122 -16.03 -16.73 -24.56
N ARG A 123 -16.10 -15.63 -25.34
CA ARG A 123 -15.28 -14.42 -25.12
C ARG A 123 -15.66 -13.63 -23.87
N LEU A 124 -16.87 -13.82 -23.36
CA LEU A 124 -17.37 -13.18 -22.14
C LEU A 124 -17.18 -14.06 -20.90
N SER A 125 -16.74 -15.30 -21.09
CA SER A 125 -16.55 -16.27 -20.00
C SER A 125 -15.10 -16.28 -19.50
N LEU A 126 -14.93 -16.24 -18.17
CA LEU A 126 -13.63 -16.53 -17.55
C LEU A 126 -13.38 -18.04 -17.57
N PRO A 127 -12.12 -18.49 -17.68
CA PRO A 127 -11.80 -19.91 -17.66
C PRO A 127 -12.24 -20.53 -16.33
N ARG A 128 -12.87 -21.71 -16.39
CA ARG A 128 -13.18 -22.47 -15.17
C ARG A 128 -11.91 -22.91 -14.45
N PRO A 129 -11.90 -22.91 -13.10
CA PRO A 129 -10.83 -23.50 -12.31
C PRO A 129 -10.58 -24.96 -12.68
N ARG A 130 -9.33 -25.41 -12.56
CA ARG A 130 -8.93 -26.80 -12.91
C ARG A 130 -9.52 -27.87 -11.98
N TRP A 131 -9.96 -27.49 -10.78
CA TRP A 131 -10.45 -28.43 -9.76
C TRP A 131 -11.78 -27.95 -9.21
N ALA A 132 -12.72 -28.87 -9.00
CA ALA A 132 -14.09 -28.54 -8.56
C ALA A 132 -14.14 -27.79 -7.21
N ASN A 133 -13.20 -28.07 -6.31
CA ASN A 133 -13.09 -27.36 -5.03
C ASN A 133 -12.49 -25.95 -5.17
N ALA A 134 -11.84 -25.62 -6.29
CA ALA A 134 -11.33 -24.28 -6.57
C ALA A 134 -12.40 -23.36 -7.19
N GLU A 135 -13.61 -23.85 -7.42
CA GLU A 135 -14.77 -23.05 -7.84
C GLU A 135 -15.41 -22.28 -6.67
N ILE A 136 -15.11 -22.66 -5.43
CA ILE A 136 -15.76 -22.11 -4.23
C ILE A 136 -14.78 -21.15 -3.54
N ALA A 137 -15.14 -19.88 -3.49
CA ALA A 137 -14.49 -18.90 -2.62
C ALA A 137 -15.27 -18.80 -1.29
N VAL A 138 -14.55 -18.69 -0.18
CA VAL A 138 -15.13 -18.40 1.15
C VAL A 138 -14.83 -16.95 1.47
N TRP A 139 -15.87 -16.17 1.76
CA TRP A 139 -15.77 -14.75 2.13
C TRP A 139 -16.33 -14.54 3.53
N GLY A 140 -15.70 -13.66 4.31
CA GLY A 140 -16.05 -13.39 5.70
C GLY A 140 -15.53 -14.42 6.70
N GLY A 141 -15.72 -14.10 7.99
CA GLY A 141 -15.36 -14.94 9.13
C GLY A 141 -14.31 -14.31 10.02
N ALA A 142 -13.98 -14.98 11.13
CA ALA A 142 -13.04 -14.47 12.14
C ALA A 142 -11.60 -14.29 11.62
N SER A 143 -11.26 -14.89 10.47
CA SER A 143 -9.96 -14.76 9.81
C SER A 143 -9.89 -13.61 8.80
N GLU A 144 -11.00 -12.91 8.55
CA GLU A 144 -11.02 -11.75 7.65
C GLU A 144 -10.70 -10.49 8.46
N ASP A 145 -9.44 -10.10 8.46
CA ASP A 145 -8.95 -8.84 9.04
C ASP A 145 -8.28 -7.96 7.97
N ASP A 146 -7.92 -6.73 8.35
CA ASP A 146 -7.29 -5.76 7.45
C ASP A 146 -6.00 -6.32 6.80
N LEU A 147 -5.23 -7.15 7.50
CA LEU A 147 -3.99 -7.73 6.95
C LEU A 147 -4.27 -8.84 5.92
N ALA A 148 -5.31 -9.65 6.15
CA ALA A 148 -5.78 -10.64 5.19
C ALA A 148 -6.29 -9.96 3.91
N LEU A 149 -7.08 -8.89 4.05
CA LEU A 149 -7.55 -8.07 2.93
C LEU A 149 -6.38 -7.40 2.19
N ALA A 150 -5.42 -6.82 2.92
CA ALA A 150 -4.21 -6.24 2.35
C ALA A 150 -3.46 -7.26 1.47
N GLY A 151 -3.27 -8.48 1.96
CA GLY A 151 -2.64 -9.57 1.20
C GLY A 151 -3.40 -9.95 -0.07
N GLY A 152 -4.74 -9.84 -0.05
CA GLY A 152 -5.58 -9.98 -1.25
C GLY A 152 -5.25 -8.91 -2.30
N TYR A 153 -5.28 -7.63 -1.90
CA TYR A 153 -4.98 -6.51 -2.78
C TYR A 153 -3.54 -6.55 -3.32
N LEU A 154 -2.56 -6.91 -2.48
CA LEU A 154 -1.17 -7.12 -2.89
C LEU A 154 -1.07 -8.17 -4.00
N ARG A 155 -1.71 -9.33 -3.83
CA ARG A 155 -1.68 -10.41 -4.83
C ARG A 155 -2.33 -10.01 -6.16
N VAL A 156 -3.41 -9.23 -6.11
CA VAL A 156 -4.03 -8.68 -7.32
C VAL A 156 -3.10 -7.69 -8.02
N ALA A 157 -2.51 -6.75 -7.26
CA ALA A 157 -1.54 -5.78 -7.79
C ALA A 157 -0.34 -6.48 -8.45
N GLU A 158 0.24 -7.46 -7.77
CA GLU A 158 1.37 -8.24 -8.24
C GLU A 158 1.02 -9.00 -9.53
N THR A 159 -0.12 -9.68 -9.56
CA THR A 159 -0.56 -10.46 -10.73
C THR A 159 -0.75 -9.55 -11.95
N ALA A 160 -1.42 -8.42 -11.77
CA ALA A 160 -1.64 -7.44 -12.83
C ALA A 160 -0.33 -6.79 -13.29
N ALA A 161 0.58 -6.45 -12.37
CA ALA A 161 1.89 -5.89 -12.68
C ALA A 161 2.75 -6.88 -13.49
N ARG A 162 2.81 -8.15 -13.07
CA ARG A 162 3.51 -9.22 -13.80
C ARG A 162 2.94 -9.40 -15.20
N HIS A 163 1.61 -9.35 -15.34
CA HIS A 163 0.95 -9.42 -16.64
C HIS A 163 1.37 -8.26 -17.55
N TRP A 164 1.30 -7.02 -17.07
CA TRP A 164 1.70 -5.82 -17.82
C TRP A 164 3.18 -5.89 -18.24
N ILE A 165 4.07 -6.28 -17.34
CA ILE A 165 5.52 -6.41 -17.62
C ILE A 165 5.78 -7.46 -18.71
N ALA A 166 5.08 -8.59 -18.66
CA ALA A 166 5.33 -9.73 -19.56
C ALA A 166 4.70 -9.56 -20.95
N HIS A 167 3.57 -8.86 -21.07
CA HIS A 167 2.78 -8.82 -22.31
C HIS A 167 2.85 -7.45 -23.03
N GLY A 168 3.52 -6.47 -22.43
CA GLY A 168 3.71 -5.15 -23.02
C GLY A 168 2.70 -4.11 -22.51
N PRO A 169 2.85 -2.85 -22.93
CA PRO A 169 2.12 -1.73 -22.36
C PRO A 169 0.62 -1.81 -22.70
N ASP A 170 -0.17 -2.21 -21.71
CA ASP A 170 -1.60 -1.91 -21.65
C ASP A 170 -1.77 -0.68 -20.76
N ASP A 171 -2.04 0.48 -21.35
CA ASP A 171 -2.17 1.76 -20.64
C ASP A 171 -3.40 1.83 -19.71
N LEU A 172 -4.29 0.83 -19.76
CA LEU A 172 -5.45 0.74 -18.87
C LEU A 172 -5.12 0.14 -17.50
N LEU A 173 -4.01 -0.60 -17.38
CA LEU A 173 -3.63 -1.31 -16.16
C LEU A 173 -2.84 -0.50 -15.11
N PRO A 174 -2.01 0.50 -15.47
CA PRO A 174 -1.18 1.19 -14.51
C PRO A 174 -1.93 1.76 -13.30
N LEU A 175 -3.05 2.46 -13.53
CA LEU A 175 -3.83 3.06 -12.45
C LEU A 175 -4.46 2.01 -11.51
N PRO A 176 -5.16 0.97 -12.02
CA PRO A 176 -5.59 -0.15 -11.18
C PRO A 176 -4.47 -0.82 -10.39
N ILE A 177 -3.29 -1.05 -11.00
CA ILE A 177 -2.15 -1.65 -10.31
C ILE A 177 -1.69 -0.77 -9.14
N LEU A 178 -1.49 0.53 -9.38
CA LEU A 178 -1.09 1.49 -8.35
C LEU A 178 -2.12 1.57 -7.22
N TYR A 179 -3.41 1.60 -7.57
CA TYR A 179 -4.50 1.57 -6.59
C TYR A 179 -4.44 0.34 -5.69
N ASN A 180 -4.27 -0.86 -6.25
CA ASN A 180 -4.22 -2.08 -5.45
C ASN A 180 -3.00 -2.11 -4.53
N TYR A 181 -1.83 -1.65 -4.99
CA TYR A 181 -0.66 -1.48 -4.10
C TYR A 181 -0.93 -0.48 -2.98
N ARG A 182 -1.45 0.70 -3.32
CA ARG A 182 -1.80 1.74 -2.34
C ARG A 182 -2.74 1.20 -1.28
N HIS A 183 -3.79 0.52 -1.68
CA HIS A 183 -4.80 0.02 -0.77
C HIS A 183 -4.28 -1.12 0.11
N SER A 184 -3.45 -2.01 -0.44
CA SER A 184 -2.71 -2.99 0.37
C SER A 184 -1.82 -2.31 1.43
N ILE A 185 -1.10 -1.26 1.06
CA ILE A 185 -0.24 -0.50 1.97
C ILE A 185 -1.07 0.17 3.07
N GLU A 186 -2.17 0.83 2.70
CA GLU A 186 -3.09 1.48 3.65
C GLU A 186 -3.62 0.50 4.70
N LEU A 187 -4.16 -0.65 4.26
CA LEU A 187 -4.69 -1.67 5.15
C LEU A 187 -3.61 -2.30 6.03
N SER A 188 -2.42 -2.54 5.47
CA SER A 188 -1.26 -3.03 6.25
C SER A 188 -0.87 -2.04 7.34
N LEU A 189 -0.78 -0.73 7.03
CA LEU A 189 -0.48 0.30 8.02
C LEU A 189 -1.54 0.35 9.13
N LYS A 190 -2.83 0.33 8.77
CA LYS A 190 -3.93 0.31 9.75
C LYS A 190 -3.84 -0.89 10.68
N TRP A 191 -3.57 -2.07 10.15
CA TRP A 191 -3.37 -3.28 10.96
C TRP A 191 -2.15 -3.15 11.87
N LEU A 192 -1.00 -2.71 11.34
CA LEU A 192 0.24 -2.54 12.09
C LEU A 192 0.08 -1.55 13.25
N ILE A 193 -0.64 -0.44 13.03
CA ILE A 193 -0.93 0.55 14.08
C ILE A 193 -1.73 -0.10 15.21
N ARG A 194 -2.81 -0.84 14.89
CA ARG A 194 -3.59 -1.56 15.90
C ARG A 194 -2.73 -2.56 16.67
N LYS A 195 -1.88 -3.30 15.95
CA LYS A 195 -1.00 -4.30 16.55
C LYS A 195 0.04 -3.68 17.49
N ALA A 196 0.70 -2.61 17.05
CA ALA A 196 1.66 -1.89 17.87
C ALA A 196 0.99 -1.28 19.13
N ALA A 197 -0.20 -0.68 18.99
CA ALA A 197 -0.94 -0.15 20.13
C ALA A 197 -1.34 -1.24 21.14
N GLN A 198 -1.77 -2.41 20.67
CA GLN A 198 -2.05 -3.57 21.52
C GLN A 198 -0.81 -4.03 22.30
N CYS A 199 0.35 -4.08 21.64
CA CYS A 199 1.61 -4.43 22.28
C CYS A 199 2.00 -3.40 23.35
N ALA A 200 1.86 -2.10 23.06
CA ALA A 200 2.15 -1.03 24.01
C ALA A 200 1.22 -1.06 25.23
N LEU A 201 -0.08 -1.31 25.03
CA LEU A 201 -1.04 -1.46 26.13
C LEU A 201 -0.68 -2.63 27.05
N ARG A 202 -0.21 -3.74 26.48
CA ARG A 202 0.22 -4.92 27.24
C ARG A 202 1.47 -4.67 28.08
N GLU A 203 2.34 -3.77 27.67
CA GLU A 203 3.49 -3.29 28.44
C GLU A 203 3.12 -2.31 29.55
N GLY A 204 1.83 -1.99 29.71
CA GLY A 204 1.36 -1.07 30.73
C GLY A 204 1.54 0.40 30.33
N TYR A 205 1.40 0.73 29.04
CA TYR A 205 1.34 2.12 28.60
C TYR A 205 0.28 2.92 29.38
N THR A 206 0.72 3.99 30.06
CA THR A 206 -0.14 4.93 30.83
C THR A 206 -0.03 6.37 30.32
N GLY A 207 0.33 6.56 29.06
CA GLY A 207 0.46 7.90 28.48
C GLY A 207 -0.89 8.59 28.27
N GLU A 208 -0.85 9.82 27.76
CA GLU A 208 -2.05 10.65 27.56
C GLU A 208 -2.93 10.20 26.39
N GLU A 209 -2.36 9.48 25.41
CA GLU A 209 -3.10 9.07 24.22
C GLU A 209 -3.96 7.83 24.52
N ASP A 210 -5.27 7.92 24.25
CA ASP A 210 -6.18 6.78 24.44
C ASP A 210 -5.94 5.73 23.34
N LEU A 211 -5.34 4.60 23.70
CA LEU A 211 -5.06 3.50 22.75
C LEU A 211 -6.16 2.43 22.71
N SER A 212 -7.35 2.70 23.27
CA SER A 212 -8.48 1.77 23.18
C SER A 212 -8.87 1.47 21.73
N PRO A 213 -9.33 0.23 21.43
CA PRO A 213 -9.72 -0.17 20.07
C PRO A 213 -10.69 0.81 19.41
N GLU A 214 -11.67 1.32 20.16
CA GLU A 214 -12.70 2.23 19.65
C GLU A 214 -12.12 3.59 19.22
N GLN A 215 -11.20 4.15 20.01
CA GLN A 215 -10.55 5.41 19.64
C GLN A 215 -9.57 5.23 18.49
N LEU A 216 -8.85 4.10 18.45
CA LEU A 216 -8.00 3.77 17.32
C LEU A 216 -8.81 3.65 16.03
N ASP A 217 -9.91 2.91 16.04
CA ASP A 217 -10.75 2.76 14.85
C ASP A 217 -11.31 4.10 14.37
N LYS A 218 -11.65 5.02 15.28
CA LYS A 218 -12.06 6.38 14.92
C LYS A 218 -10.92 7.16 14.25
N ARG A 219 -9.69 7.09 14.77
CA ARG A 219 -8.51 7.77 14.17
C ARG A 219 -8.11 7.17 12.83
N LEU A 220 -8.25 5.85 12.68
CA LEU A 220 -7.85 5.11 11.49
C LEU A 220 -8.86 5.19 10.34
N ARG A 221 -9.92 6.00 10.45
CA ARG A 221 -10.85 6.26 9.33
C ARG A 221 -10.22 7.05 8.18
N THR A 222 -9.06 7.65 8.38
CA THR A 222 -8.34 8.35 7.32
C THR A 222 -7.81 7.40 6.24
N HIS A 223 -7.70 7.91 5.01
CA HIS A 223 -7.00 7.28 3.90
C HIS A 223 -5.61 7.87 3.64
N ASN A 224 -5.19 8.87 4.41
CA ASN A 224 -3.92 9.56 4.20
C ASN A 224 -2.74 8.68 4.64
N ILE A 225 -1.89 8.30 3.68
CA ILE A 225 -0.81 7.33 3.89
C ILE A 225 0.25 7.89 4.83
N ARG A 226 0.57 9.18 4.69
CA ARG A 226 1.57 9.84 5.53
C ARG A 226 1.14 9.86 7.00
N ARG A 227 -0.11 10.25 7.29
CA ARG A 227 -0.68 10.26 8.65
C ARG A 227 -0.67 8.88 9.28
N LEU A 228 -0.98 7.84 8.50
CA LEU A 228 -0.89 6.46 8.96
C LEU A 228 0.56 6.07 9.26
N ALA A 229 1.51 6.41 8.40
CA ALA A 229 2.93 6.14 8.61
C ALA A 229 3.49 6.87 9.85
N ASP A 230 3.15 8.15 10.03
CA ASP A 230 3.50 8.95 11.22
C ASP A 230 2.93 8.32 12.50
N CYS A 231 1.70 7.84 12.44
CA CYS A 231 1.05 7.15 13.56
C CYS A 231 1.76 5.83 13.89
N LEU A 232 2.09 5.01 12.88
CA LEU A 232 2.83 3.77 13.07
C LEU A 232 4.20 4.03 13.72
N ASN A 233 4.98 4.99 13.20
CA ASN A 233 6.27 5.37 13.79
C ASN A 233 6.15 5.76 15.26
N ARG A 234 5.11 6.54 15.60
CA ARG A 234 4.87 6.95 16.98
C ARG A 234 4.62 5.75 17.89
N TYR A 235 3.84 4.77 17.44
CA TYR A 235 3.51 3.60 18.26
C TYR A 235 4.64 2.57 18.33
N LEU A 236 5.42 2.40 17.26
CA LEU A 236 6.64 1.60 17.30
C LEU A 236 7.64 2.17 18.32
N ALA A 237 7.71 3.49 18.46
CA ALA A 237 8.55 4.15 19.46
C ALA A 237 8.06 3.98 20.91
N LEU A 238 6.85 3.46 21.13
CA LEU A 238 6.35 3.11 22.46
C LEU A 238 6.81 1.72 22.93
N LEU A 239 7.26 0.86 22.00
CA LEU A 239 7.60 -0.52 22.28
C LEU A 239 9.06 -0.66 22.76
N ASP A 240 9.30 -1.62 23.64
CA ASP A 240 10.65 -2.03 24.07
C ASP A 240 11.38 -2.89 23.01
N LEU A 241 11.41 -2.38 21.78
CA LEU A 241 12.14 -2.93 20.65
C LEU A 241 13.56 -2.34 20.55
N PRO A 242 14.52 -3.01 19.88
CA PRO A 242 15.75 -2.38 19.43
C PRO A 242 15.48 -1.08 18.67
N LYS A 243 16.29 -0.03 18.90
CA LYS A 243 16.09 1.31 18.30
C LYS A 243 15.95 1.33 16.76
N VAL A 244 16.53 0.34 16.08
CA VAL A 244 16.46 0.22 14.62
C VAL A 244 15.11 -0.29 14.15
N GLU A 245 14.36 -0.98 15.01
CA GLU A 245 13.04 -1.58 14.77
C GLU A 245 11.89 -0.69 15.29
N GLN A 246 12.18 0.30 16.13
CA GLN A 246 11.22 1.28 16.66
C GLN A 246 10.74 2.33 15.63
N ARG A 247 11.09 2.18 14.35
CA ARG A 247 10.72 3.12 13.29
C ARG A 247 10.75 2.46 11.92
N ILE A 248 9.93 2.98 11.02
CA ILE A 248 10.01 2.74 9.59
C ILE A 248 11.37 3.22 9.09
N ASP A 249 12.03 2.40 8.27
CA ASP A 249 13.32 2.74 7.70
C ASP A 249 13.20 3.95 6.72
N PRO A 250 14.28 4.72 6.53
CA PRO A 250 14.21 5.95 5.72
C PRO A 250 13.79 5.74 4.26
N GLU A 251 14.11 4.59 3.66
CA GLU A 251 13.77 4.29 2.26
C GLU A 251 12.27 4.05 2.12
N SER A 252 11.71 3.18 2.96
CA SER A 252 10.26 2.96 3.04
C SER A 252 9.50 4.23 3.40
N TRP A 253 10.05 5.06 4.30
CA TRP A 253 9.47 6.35 4.63
C TRP A 253 9.39 7.29 3.43
N SER A 254 10.45 7.35 2.63
CA SER A 254 10.48 8.16 1.40
C SER A 254 9.43 7.68 0.40
N GLN A 255 9.28 6.37 0.23
CA GLN A 255 8.29 5.78 -0.68
C GLN A 255 6.85 6.04 -0.20
N LEU A 256 6.58 5.97 1.11
CA LEU A 256 5.27 6.31 1.68
C LEU A 256 4.89 7.78 1.46
N ASN A 257 5.85 8.70 1.64
CA ASN A 257 5.62 10.12 1.36
C ASN A 257 5.38 10.38 -0.12
N TRP A 258 6.13 9.72 -0.99
CA TRP A 258 5.90 9.81 -2.42
C TRP A 258 4.50 9.29 -2.78
N LEU A 259 4.09 8.12 -2.26
CA LEU A 259 2.76 7.56 -2.51
C LEU A 259 1.63 8.49 -2.02
N ASP A 260 1.80 9.12 -0.85
CA ASP A 260 0.87 10.13 -0.33
C ASP A 260 0.80 11.36 -1.26
N SER A 261 1.93 11.81 -1.82
CA SER A 261 1.96 12.96 -2.73
C SER A 261 1.24 12.69 -4.06
N GLU A 262 1.19 11.42 -4.50
CA GLU A 262 0.50 11.03 -5.72
C GLU A 262 -1.01 10.80 -5.49
N ASP A 263 -1.42 10.35 -4.29
CA ASP A 263 -2.81 10.03 -3.98
C ASP A 263 -3.19 10.28 -2.50
N ALA A 264 -3.10 11.56 -2.11
CA ALA A 264 -3.29 12.01 -0.73
C ALA A 264 -4.67 11.70 -0.15
N SER A 265 -5.73 11.77 -0.98
CA SER A 265 -7.11 11.46 -0.57
C SER A 265 -7.51 10.00 -0.83
N GLY A 266 -6.71 9.25 -1.58
CA GLY A 266 -7.06 7.92 -2.05
C GLY A 266 -8.04 7.90 -3.22
N GLU A 267 -8.36 9.06 -3.79
CA GLU A 267 -9.29 9.18 -4.90
C GLU A 267 -8.59 9.21 -6.25
N THR A 268 -7.33 9.67 -6.28
CA THR A 268 -6.62 9.96 -7.52
C THR A 268 -6.59 8.72 -8.39
N TYR A 269 -6.16 7.56 -7.90
CA TYR A 269 -6.09 6.37 -8.75
C TYR A 269 -7.44 5.75 -9.13
N ARG A 270 -8.53 6.11 -8.45
CA ARG A 270 -9.87 5.55 -8.67
C ARG A 270 -10.71 6.35 -9.64
N TYR A 271 -10.64 7.68 -9.58
CA TYR A 271 -11.55 8.54 -10.31
C TYR A 271 -10.84 9.32 -11.42
N ALA A 272 -11.61 9.69 -12.45
CA ALA A 272 -11.15 10.63 -13.46
C ALA A 272 -11.20 12.09 -12.96
N MET A 273 -12.10 12.35 -12.00
CA MET A 273 -12.33 13.66 -11.39
C MET A 273 -12.38 13.51 -9.88
N VAL A 274 -11.69 14.37 -9.13
CA VAL A 274 -11.63 14.39 -7.67
C VAL A 274 -12.25 15.68 -7.11
N GLY A 275 -12.62 15.65 -5.82
CA GLY A 275 -13.27 16.77 -5.14
C GLY A 275 -14.77 16.88 -5.41
N HIS A 276 -15.43 17.78 -4.66
CA HIS A 276 -16.89 17.91 -4.66
C HIS A 276 -17.38 19.26 -5.19
N GLY A 277 -18.58 19.24 -5.79
CA GLY A 277 -19.28 20.44 -6.25
C GLY A 277 -18.47 21.28 -7.24
N ALA A 278 -18.42 22.58 -6.99
CA ALA A 278 -17.69 23.53 -7.84
C ALA A 278 -16.16 23.36 -7.80
N GLY A 279 -15.62 22.62 -6.82
CA GLY A 279 -14.18 22.35 -6.69
C GLY A 279 -13.70 21.10 -7.44
N ARG A 280 -14.58 20.45 -8.22
CA ARG A 280 -14.25 19.21 -8.91
C ARG A 280 -13.22 19.46 -10.02
N ALA A 281 -12.11 18.73 -9.97
CA ALA A 281 -11.01 18.87 -10.92
C ALA A 281 -10.59 17.50 -11.47
N PRO A 282 -9.96 17.43 -12.66
CA PRO A 282 -9.36 16.19 -13.15
C PRO A 282 -8.37 15.62 -12.13
N ALA A 283 -8.48 14.33 -11.82
CA ALA A 283 -7.59 13.64 -10.87
C ALA A 283 -6.13 13.71 -11.30
N ARG A 284 -5.90 13.69 -12.61
CA ARG A 284 -4.59 13.80 -13.27
C ARG A 284 -4.71 14.84 -14.37
N PRO A 285 -4.50 16.15 -14.07
CA PRO A 285 -4.70 17.22 -15.04
C PRO A 285 -3.57 17.28 -16.09
N VAL A 286 -2.42 16.69 -15.80
CA VAL A 286 -1.23 16.71 -16.66
C VAL A 286 -0.89 15.27 -17.06
N GLN A 287 -0.74 15.03 -18.36
CA GLN A 287 -0.22 13.76 -18.87
C GLN A 287 1.26 13.63 -18.53
N GLN A 288 1.66 12.49 -17.98
CA GLN A 288 3.04 12.23 -17.58
C GLN A 288 3.51 10.89 -18.14
N ASN A 289 4.78 10.84 -18.56
CA ASN A 289 5.45 9.60 -18.93
C ASN A 289 6.25 9.11 -17.71
N VAL A 290 5.87 7.99 -17.16
CA VAL A 290 6.51 7.42 -15.96
C VAL A 290 7.27 6.15 -16.31
N ASN A 291 8.37 5.88 -15.60
CA ASN A 291 9.00 4.57 -15.64
C ASN A 291 8.21 3.62 -14.74
N PHE A 292 7.12 3.09 -15.30
CA PHE A 292 6.15 2.31 -14.54
C PHE A 292 6.77 1.05 -13.91
N TYR A 293 7.75 0.41 -14.59
CA TYR A 293 8.45 -0.76 -14.05
C TYR A 293 9.16 -0.48 -12.73
N GLU A 294 9.94 0.60 -12.65
CA GLU A 294 10.64 0.96 -11.40
C GLU A 294 9.63 1.31 -10.31
N GLN A 295 8.62 2.10 -10.66
CA GLN A 295 7.57 2.55 -9.74
C GLN A 295 6.81 1.39 -9.09
N VAL A 296 6.40 0.37 -9.87
CA VAL A 296 5.71 -0.80 -9.32
C VAL A 296 6.63 -1.68 -8.49
N ASN A 297 7.92 -1.78 -8.82
CA ASN A 297 8.88 -2.57 -8.03
C ASN A 297 9.15 -1.93 -6.67
N GLU A 298 9.27 -0.60 -6.61
CA GLU A 298 9.41 0.14 -5.36
C GLU A 298 8.19 -0.10 -4.46
N LEU A 299 6.98 0.07 -5.00
CA LEU A 299 5.73 -0.19 -4.27
C LEU A 299 5.57 -1.66 -3.87
N HIS A 300 6.00 -2.59 -4.71
CA HIS A 300 5.94 -4.02 -4.42
C HIS A 300 6.82 -4.38 -3.21
N LYS A 301 8.07 -3.88 -3.17
CA LYS A 301 8.97 -4.07 -2.03
C LYS A 301 8.36 -3.48 -0.75
N LEU A 302 7.86 -2.24 -0.82
CA LEU A 302 7.22 -1.57 0.33
C LEU A 302 6.02 -2.37 0.85
N ALA A 303 5.13 -2.79 -0.05
CA ALA A 303 3.94 -3.55 0.32
C ALA A 303 4.31 -4.88 0.98
N HIS A 304 5.30 -5.62 0.45
CA HIS A 304 5.79 -6.85 1.07
C HIS A 304 6.45 -6.61 2.43
N LEU A 305 7.21 -5.52 2.57
CA LEU A 305 7.85 -5.19 3.83
C LEU A 305 6.81 -4.87 4.91
N LEU A 306 5.76 -4.11 4.60
CA LEU A 306 4.69 -3.79 5.55
C LEU A 306 3.81 -5.01 5.84
N TRP A 307 3.31 -5.67 4.78
CA TRP A 307 2.38 -6.78 4.89
C TRP A 307 3.00 -8.05 5.48
N GLY A 308 4.26 -8.34 5.15
CA GLY A 308 4.95 -9.57 5.58
C GLY A 308 6.06 -9.33 6.60
N GLY A 309 6.85 -8.26 6.45
CA GLY A 309 8.00 -7.99 7.32
C GLY A 309 7.58 -7.45 8.69
N TYR A 310 7.02 -6.24 8.73
CA TYR A 310 6.61 -5.61 9.99
C TYR A 310 5.51 -6.40 10.71
N SER A 311 4.60 -7.03 9.97
CA SER A 311 3.52 -7.82 10.57
C SER A 311 4.06 -9.07 11.27
N ALA A 312 5.00 -9.79 10.65
CA ALA A 312 5.66 -10.94 11.26
C ALA A 312 6.46 -10.50 12.48
N HIS A 313 7.21 -9.41 12.38
CA HIS A 313 7.99 -8.88 13.48
C HIS A 313 7.13 -8.50 14.69
N LEU A 314 6.03 -7.76 14.49
CA LEU A 314 5.10 -7.44 15.58
C LEU A 314 4.35 -8.68 16.11
N GLY A 315 4.10 -9.69 15.26
CA GLY A 315 3.54 -10.97 15.69
C GLY A 315 4.50 -11.76 16.58
N GLU A 316 5.79 -11.81 16.23
CA GLU A 316 6.84 -12.41 17.06
C GLU A 316 6.99 -11.67 18.39
N TYR A 317 6.97 -10.34 18.34
CA TYR A 317 7.02 -9.51 19.54
C TYR A 317 5.83 -9.76 20.47
N GLU A 318 4.63 -9.83 19.91
CA GLU A 318 3.41 -10.14 20.66
C GLU A 318 3.52 -11.51 21.36
N ASN A 319 3.98 -12.53 20.64
CA ASN A 319 4.16 -13.87 21.20
C ASN A 319 5.15 -13.87 22.36
N TRP A 320 6.27 -13.16 22.22
CA TRP A 320 7.25 -12.99 23.29
C TRP A 320 6.64 -12.35 24.55
N GLN A 321 5.82 -11.30 24.39
CA GLN A 321 5.13 -10.68 25.52
C GLN A 321 4.18 -11.65 26.23
N ILE A 322 3.44 -12.49 25.47
CA ILE A 322 2.53 -13.49 26.03
C ILE A 322 3.31 -14.53 26.84
N GLU A 323 4.37 -15.10 26.25
CA GLU A 323 5.23 -16.08 26.91
C GLU A 323 5.87 -15.51 28.19
N TYR A 324 6.31 -14.24 28.15
CA TYR A 324 6.87 -13.56 29.32
C TYR A 324 5.85 -13.41 30.45
N MET A 325 4.62 -12.97 30.14
CA MET A 325 3.56 -12.84 31.16
C MET A 325 3.18 -14.21 31.75
N GLU A 326 3.02 -15.25 30.93
CA GLU A 326 2.73 -16.61 31.40
C GLU A 326 3.83 -17.14 32.32
N ALA A 327 5.10 -16.83 32.02
CA ALA A 327 6.22 -17.19 32.87
C ALA A 327 6.22 -16.43 34.21
N MET A 328 5.85 -15.14 34.21
CA MET A 328 5.70 -14.34 35.44
C MET A 328 4.58 -14.85 36.33
N ASP A 329 3.41 -15.15 35.75
CA ASP A 329 2.28 -15.73 36.47
C ASP A 329 2.65 -17.08 37.10
N THR A 330 3.35 -17.94 36.34
CA THR A 330 3.82 -19.24 36.83
C THR A 330 4.85 -19.12 37.94
N ALA A 331 5.68 -18.06 37.91
CA ALA A 331 6.68 -17.76 38.92
C ALA A 331 6.09 -17.11 40.19
N GLY A 332 4.79 -16.75 40.18
CA GLY A 332 4.08 -16.20 41.33
C GLY A 332 4.39 -14.73 41.62
N TYR A 333 4.73 -13.96 40.59
CA TYR A 333 4.97 -12.51 40.67
C TYR A 333 3.71 -11.69 40.47
#